data_AF-A0A8S2WRJ8-F1
#
_entry.id   AF-A0A8S2WRJ8-F1
#
_cell.length_a   1.000
_cell.length_b   1.000
_cell.length_c   1.000
_cell.angle_alpha   90.00
_cell.angle_beta   90.00
_cell.angle_gamma   90.00
#
_symmetry.space_group_name_H-M   'P 1'
#
loop_
_entity.id
_entity.type
_entity.pdbx_description
1 polymer ?
#
loop_
_entity_poly.entity_id
_entity_poly.type
_entity_poly.pdbx_seq_one_letter_code
_entity_poly.pdbx_strand_id
1 'polypeptide(L)'
;TANSDTPVTALPGSNKMTALYRQWFDEQNLPWNYTDFSGRSDYGPFLAEGIVAGGLFSGADGTKTLDERNYYDQMLGQGMGGIAG
;
A
#
# COMPACT_ATOMS: atom_id res chain seq x y z
N THR A 1 6.63 9.74 -15.82
CA THR A 1 6.26 8.33 -16.05
C THR A 1 7.49 7.50 -15.76
N ALA A 2 7.49 6.70 -14.68
CA ALA A 2 8.65 5.84 -14.44
C ALA A 2 8.80 4.85 -15.59
N ASN A 3 10.03 4.66 -16.05
CA ASN A 3 10.36 3.64 -17.04
C ASN A 3 9.85 2.29 -16.54
N SER A 4 9.41 1.45 -17.47
CA SER A 4 8.84 0.10 -17.28
C SER A 4 9.80 -0.92 -16.65
N ASP A 5 10.91 -0.47 -16.06
CA ASP A 5 11.98 -1.27 -15.50
C ASP A 5 11.75 -1.62 -14.02
N THR A 6 10.52 -1.42 -13.52
CA THR A 6 10.15 -1.93 -12.19
C THR A 6 10.29 -3.45 -12.23
N PRO A 7 11.11 -4.06 -11.34
CA PRO A 7 11.28 -5.50 -11.32
C PRO A 7 9.92 -6.20 -11.22
N VAL A 8 9.67 -7.15 -12.13
CA VAL A 8 8.44 -7.99 -12.11
C VAL A 8 8.32 -8.84 -10.85
N THR A 9 9.40 -8.95 -10.08
CA THR A 9 9.44 -9.61 -8.78
C THR A 9 9.99 -8.63 -7.75
N ALA A 10 9.26 -8.47 -6.64
CA ALA A 10 9.69 -7.60 -5.55
C ALA A 10 11.02 -8.07 -4.95
N LEU A 11 11.95 -7.13 -4.78
CA LEU A 11 13.25 -7.38 -4.15
C LEU A 11 13.05 -7.87 -2.71
N PRO A 12 13.86 -8.82 -2.19
CA PRO A 12 13.69 -9.34 -0.84
C PRO A 12 13.67 -8.28 0.27
N GLY A 13 14.47 -7.21 0.11
CA GLY A 13 14.45 -6.09 1.06
C GLY A 13 13.16 -5.27 1.00
N SER A 14 12.60 -5.06 -0.20
CA SER A 14 11.28 -4.43 -0.36
C SER A 14 10.18 -5.28 0.30
N ASN A 15 10.23 -6.61 0.13
CA ASN A 15 9.31 -7.53 0.82
C ASN A 15 9.42 -7.41 2.35
N LYS A 16 10.65 -7.28 2.88
CA LYS A 16 10.87 -7.08 4.32
C LYS A 16 10.30 -5.75 4.81
N MET A 17 10.42 -4.67 4.02
CA MET A 17 9.80 -3.38 4.34
C MET A 17 8.27 -3.46 4.32
N THR A 18 7.69 -4.11 3.31
CA THR A 18 6.24 -4.36 3.26
C THR A 18 5.76 -5.15 4.47
N ALA A 19 6.48 -6.21 4.87
CA ALA A 19 6.16 -7.00 6.05
C ALA A 19 6.22 -6.18 7.34
N LEU A 20 7.23 -5.31 7.49
CA LEU A 20 7.35 -4.39 8.62
C LEU A 20 6.12 -3.49 8.77
N TYR A 21 5.64 -2.89 7.66
CA TYR A 21 4.44 -2.05 7.71
C TYR A 21 3.20 -2.86 8.10
N ARG A 22 2.96 -4.00 7.45
CA ARG A 22 1.80 -4.88 7.77
C ARG A 22 1.80 -5.24 9.25
N GLN A 23 2.94 -5.72 9.76
CA GLN A 23 3.08 -6.08 11.16
C GLN A 23 2.76 -4.90 12.09
N TRP A 24 3.25 -3.70 11.77
CA TRP A 24 2.96 -2.52 12.60
C TRP A 24 1.46 -2.20 12.65
N PHE A 25 0.75 -2.22 11.51
CA PHE A 25 -0.70 -2.00 11.49
C PHE A 25 -1.46 -3.09 12.25
N ASP A 26 -1.06 -4.36 12.12
CA ASP A 26 -1.63 -5.48 12.86
C ASP A 26 -1.43 -5.28 14.38
N GLU A 27 -0.23 -4.90 14.81
CA GLU A 27 0.10 -4.62 16.23
C GLU A 27 -0.69 -3.44 16.80
N GLN A 28 -1.02 -2.44 15.96
CA GLN A 28 -1.84 -1.29 16.37
C GLN A 28 -3.35 -1.58 16.25
N ASN A 29 -3.75 -2.76 15.77
CA ASN A 29 -5.15 -3.09 15.45
C ASN A 29 -5.80 -2.06 14.51
N LEU A 30 -5.05 -1.64 13.48
CA LEU A 30 -5.48 -0.68 12.46
C LEU A 30 -5.68 -1.37 11.10
N PRO A 31 -6.69 -0.95 10.30
CA PRO A 31 -6.90 -1.54 8.98
C PRO A 31 -5.79 -1.15 8.01
N TRP A 32 -5.47 -2.08 7.11
CA TRP A 32 -4.57 -1.83 5.99
C TRP A 32 -4.96 -2.66 4.77
N ASN A 33 -4.56 -2.20 3.58
CA ASN A 33 -4.68 -2.97 2.35
C ASN A 33 -3.32 -3.03 1.67
N TYR A 34 -3.10 -4.11 0.92
CA TYR A 34 -1.92 -4.21 0.08
C TYR A 34 -2.13 -3.49 -1.25
N THR A 35 -1.08 -2.82 -1.73
CA THR A 35 -1.02 -2.26 -3.08
C THR A 35 0.35 -2.54 -3.65
N ASP A 36 0.41 -3.12 -4.84
CA ASP A 36 1.66 -3.38 -5.56
C ASP A 36 2.33 -2.08 -6.02
N PHE A 37 3.63 -2.15 -6.24
CA PHE A 37 4.34 -1.08 -6.91
C PHE A 37 3.82 -0.91 -8.35
N SER A 38 3.29 0.28 -8.64
CA SER A 38 2.85 0.65 -9.99
C SER A 38 3.93 1.38 -10.78
N GLY A 39 5.04 1.74 -10.13
CA GLY A 39 6.05 2.65 -10.66
C GLY A 39 5.62 4.12 -10.69
N ARG A 40 4.38 4.47 -10.32
CA ARG A 40 3.85 5.85 -10.41
C ARG A 40 4.14 6.69 -9.16
N SER A 41 5.37 6.65 -8.65
CA SER A 41 5.82 7.43 -7.50
C SER A 41 7.34 7.58 -7.53
N ASP A 42 7.92 8.38 -6.63
CA ASP A 42 9.34 8.68 -6.58
C ASP A 42 10.22 7.47 -6.22
N TYR A 43 9.62 6.37 -5.73
CA TYR A 43 10.35 5.11 -5.53
C TYR A 43 10.74 4.42 -6.86
N GLY A 44 10.10 4.77 -7.99
CA GLY A 44 10.30 4.10 -9.27
C GLY A 44 11.77 4.08 -9.73
N PRO A 45 12.46 5.24 -9.78
CA PRO A 45 13.88 5.30 -10.12
C PRO A 45 14.80 4.49 -9.20
N PHE A 46 14.46 4.33 -7.91
CA PHE A 46 15.25 3.49 -6.99
C PHE A 46 15.13 2.01 -7.35
N LEU A 47 13.89 1.54 -7.59
CA LEU A 47 13.65 0.15 -7.99
C LEU A 47 14.34 -0.22 -9.31
N ALA A 48 14.37 0.71 -10.26
CA ALA A 48 15.05 0.53 -11.55
C ALA A 48 16.57 0.30 -11.40
N GLU A 49 17.18 0.87 -10.37
CA GLU A 49 18.60 0.70 -10.02
C GLU A 49 18.84 -0.46 -9.02
N GLY A 50 17.83 -1.30 -8.77
CA GLY A 50 17.91 -2.41 -7.82
C GLY A 50 17.97 -1.98 -6.35
N ILE A 51 17.68 -0.71 -6.05
CA ILE A 51 17.59 -0.19 -4.69
C ILE A 51 16.22 -0.55 -4.12
N VAL A 52 16.23 -1.18 -2.94
CA VAL A 52 15.00 -1.58 -2.26
C VAL A 52 14.15 -0.38 -1.85
N ALA A 53 12.83 -0.52 -1.94
CA ALA A 53 11.89 0.53 -1.58
C ALA A 53 10.66 -0.05 -0.88
N GLY A 54 9.94 0.80 -0.15
CA GLY A 54 8.69 0.49 0.54
C GLY A 54 7.99 1.80 0.88
N GLY A 55 6.71 1.74 1.28
CA GLY A 55 5.99 2.93 1.67
C GLY A 55 4.52 2.67 1.98
N LEU A 56 3.82 3.76 2.29
CA LEU A 56 2.38 3.78 2.57
C LEU A 56 1.66 4.61 1.51
N PHE A 57 0.41 4.25 1.27
CA PHE A 57 -0.45 4.92 0.31
C PHE A 57 -1.90 4.86 0.81
N SER A 58 -2.59 5.99 0.78
CA SER A 58 -3.98 6.11 1.26
C SER A 58 -5.02 6.11 0.13
N GLY A 59 -4.62 5.82 -1.11
CA GLY A 59 -5.46 5.96 -2.30
C GLY A 59 -5.28 7.29 -3.03
N ALA A 60 -5.66 7.32 -4.29
CA ALA A 60 -5.69 8.51 -5.15
C ALA A 60 -6.84 8.41 -6.15
N ASP A 61 -6.60 7.80 -7.31
CA ASP A 61 -7.58 7.75 -8.41
C ASP A 61 -8.65 6.64 -8.26
N GLY A 62 -8.44 5.71 -7.31
CA GLY A 62 -9.34 4.58 -7.11
C GLY A 62 -10.58 4.95 -6.31
N THR A 63 -11.75 4.52 -6.78
CA THR A 63 -13.00 4.59 -6.01
C THR A 63 -12.98 3.58 -4.88
N LYS A 64 -13.24 4.04 -3.66
CA LYS A 64 -13.39 3.15 -2.49
C LYS A 64 -14.62 2.27 -2.66
N THR A 65 -14.43 0.96 -2.59
CA THR A 65 -15.52 -0.02 -2.66
C THR A 65 -16.31 -0.08 -1.36
N LEU A 66 -17.53 -0.63 -1.42
CA LEU A 66 -18.34 -0.86 -0.23
C LEU A 66 -17.65 -1.81 0.76
N ASP A 67 -16.96 -2.83 0.26
CA ASP A 67 -16.23 -3.79 1.08
C ASP A 67 -15.04 -3.15 1.80
N GLU A 68 -14.26 -2.31 1.11
CA GLU A 68 -13.19 -1.55 1.75
C GLU A 68 -13.75 -0.57 2.78
N ARG A 69 -14.84 0.13 2.50
CA ARG A 69 -15.47 1.01 3.50
C ARG A 69 -15.89 0.21 4.74
N ASN A 70 -16.55 -0.93 4.56
CA ASN A 70 -17.02 -1.76 5.68
C ASN A 70 -15.86 -2.34 6.49
N TYR A 71 -14.78 -2.78 5.84
CA TYR A 71 -13.57 -3.24 6.51
C TYR A 71 -12.96 -2.17 7.42
N TYR A 72 -12.83 -0.93 6.91
CA TYR A 72 -12.29 0.18 7.73
C TYR A 72 -13.25 0.58 8.84
N ASP A 73 -14.56 0.59 8.58
CA ASP A 73 -15.59 0.89 9.60
C ASP A 73 -15.52 -0.10 10.76
N GLN A 74 -15.36 -1.39 10.46
CA GLN A 74 -15.23 -2.44 11.47
C GLN A 74 -13.99 -2.26 12.35
N MET A 75 -12.86 -1.85 11.79
CA MET A 75 -11.60 -1.74 12.53
C MET A 75 -11.42 -0.40 13.24
N LEU A 76 -11.88 0.70 12.64
CA LEU A 76 -11.73 2.05 13.20
C LEU A 76 -12.88 2.43 14.13
N GLY A 77 -14.05 1.82 13.95
CA GLY A 77 -15.28 2.13 14.68
C GLY A 77 -16.40 2.65 13.77
N GLN A 78 -17.62 2.57 14.29
CA GLN A 78 -18.84 2.88 13.54
C GLN A 78 -18.81 4.31 12.97
N GLY A 79 -18.99 4.42 11.64
CA GLY A 79 -18.97 5.68 10.91
C GLY A 79 -17.59 6.16 10.50
N MET A 80 -16.51 5.44 10.84
CA MET A 80 -15.12 5.84 10.57
C MET A 80 -14.53 5.21 9.31
N GLY A 81 -15.28 4.35 8.61
CA GLY A 81 -14.80 3.70 7.39
C GLY A 81 -14.68 4.60 6.14
N GLY A 82 -15.10 5.86 6.24
CA GLY A 82 -15.17 6.79 5.11
C GLY A 82 -16.39 6.58 4.22
N ILE A 83 -16.31 7.10 2.99
CA ILE A 83 -17.39 7.06 1.98
C ILE A 83 -16.98 6.13 0.85
N ALA A 84 -17.89 5.24 0.45
CA ALA A 84 -17.76 4.46 -0.78
C ALA A 84 -18.49 5.17 -1.92
N GLY A 85 -17.93 5.16 -3.12
CA GLY A 85 -18.47 5.84 -4.30
C GLY A 85 -17.44 6.64 -5.08
#